data_AF-A0A8C6U5K8-F1
#
_entry.id   AF-A0A8C6U5K8-F1
#
_cell.length_a   1.000
_cell.length_b   1.000
_cell.length_c   1.000
_cell.angle_alpha   90.00
_cell.angle_beta   90.00
_cell.angle_gamma   90.00
#
_symmetry.space_group_name_H-M   'P 1'
#
loop_
_entity.id
_entity.type
_entity.pdbx_description
1 polymer ?
#
loop_
_entity_poly.entity_id
_entity_poly.type
_entity_poly.pdbx_seq_one_letter_code
_entity_poly.pdbx_strand_id
1 'polypeptide(L)'
;MYLSTFLPFTAFPSLLVQTIADTILCWIGLHQLQLNSNTFRCVFNSTDPNDIQYIISGWFNKLELFRFDSKLGRFVGYTEFGVKVAQNANNNTAYLEQLRHDKYRVCVYNIDFWYNCILSKSVEPYGVIHTTPSGGSERVLVCSVYGFYPKDITVTWTNNNQQITTGVINSETMPDRDWTYQLHTHLEYSPISYFDRSGDQISCVVEHISLKEPIVLDYVAIGASGLVLGLVLSLAGFIYYRHKSRGQRSHTQI
;
A
#
# COMPACT_ATOMS: atom_id res chain seq x y z
N MET A 1 70.61 10.21 2.67
CA MET A 1 70.26 9.08 1.79
C MET A 1 69.27 9.62 0.75
N TYR A 2 69.51 9.37 -0.55
CA TYR A 2 68.77 9.79 -1.77
C TYR A 2 67.50 10.67 -1.59
N LEU A 3 67.34 11.92 -2.09
CA LEU A 3 67.87 12.72 -3.23
C LEU A 3 67.05 12.60 -4.55
N SER A 4 66.99 13.68 -5.35
CA SER A 4 66.06 14.01 -6.47
C SER A 4 64.65 14.48 -6.00
N THR A 5 63.97 15.55 -6.47
CA THR A 5 64.07 16.56 -7.57
C THR A 5 63.96 15.99 -9.00
N PHE A 6 62.90 16.22 -9.77
CA PHE A 6 62.55 17.47 -10.50
C PHE A 6 61.17 17.30 -11.22
N LEU A 7 60.51 18.23 -11.95
CA LEU A 7 60.65 19.62 -12.48
C LEU A 7 59.18 20.18 -12.64
N PRO A 8 58.91 21.48 -12.94
CA PRO A 8 57.56 22.02 -13.11
C PRO A 8 57.02 21.87 -14.55
N PHE A 9 55.69 21.91 -14.72
CA PHE A 9 55.05 21.94 -16.03
C PHE A 9 54.77 23.37 -16.53
N THR A 10 55.13 23.62 -17.79
CA THR A 10 54.87 24.86 -18.54
C THR A 10 53.50 24.83 -19.23
N ALA A 11 53.09 25.96 -19.82
CA ALA A 11 51.70 26.19 -20.23
C ALA A 11 51.46 26.15 -21.76
N PHE A 12 50.25 25.69 -22.13
CA PHE A 12 49.57 25.85 -23.44
C PHE A 12 50.20 25.15 -24.67
N PRO A 13 49.45 24.99 -25.80
CA PRO A 13 47.98 25.08 -25.97
C PRO A 13 47.34 23.82 -26.61
N SER A 14 46.02 23.64 -26.44
CA SER A 14 45.17 23.21 -27.57
C SER A 14 43.69 23.50 -27.33
N LEU A 15 43.02 24.20 -28.27
CA LEU A 15 41.56 24.27 -28.27
C LEU A 15 40.91 22.90 -28.52
N LEU A 16 41.64 21.99 -29.18
CA LEU A 16 41.19 20.62 -29.45
C LEU A 16 40.78 19.88 -28.17
N VAL A 17 41.59 19.91 -27.10
CA VAL A 17 41.23 19.25 -25.83
C VAL A 17 39.98 19.88 -25.21
N GLN A 18 39.83 21.21 -25.30
CA GLN A 18 38.62 21.90 -24.83
C GLN A 18 37.39 21.46 -25.65
N THR A 19 37.43 21.55 -26.98
CA THR A 19 36.32 21.16 -27.85
C THR A 19 35.98 19.67 -27.80
N ILE A 20 36.97 18.80 -27.55
CA ILE A 20 36.74 17.37 -27.32
C ILE A 20 36.05 17.16 -25.97
N ALA A 21 36.46 17.87 -24.90
CA ALA A 21 35.74 17.82 -23.63
C ALA A 21 34.30 18.34 -23.76
N ASP A 22 34.10 19.50 -24.39
CA ASP A 22 32.77 20.11 -24.58
C ASP A 22 31.85 19.25 -25.45
N THR A 23 32.37 18.64 -26.52
CA THR A 23 31.57 17.70 -27.35
C THR A 23 31.30 16.37 -26.66
N ILE A 24 32.25 15.83 -25.87
CA ILE A 24 32.02 14.63 -25.04
C ILE A 24 30.97 14.90 -23.96
N LEU A 25 31.00 16.05 -23.29
CA LEU A 25 29.98 16.46 -22.32
C LEU A 25 28.59 16.61 -22.98
N CYS A 26 28.55 17.10 -24.22
CA CYS A 26 27.32 17.17 -25.02
C CYS A 26 26.79 15.77 -25.41
N TRP A 27 27.68 14.86 -25.84
CA TRP A 27 27.31 13.49 -26.24
C TRP A 27 26.96 12.55 -25.08
N ILE A 28 27.51 12.77 -23.88
CA ILE A 28 27.17 11.98 -22.68
C ILE A 28 25.74 12.30 -22.18
N GLY A 29 25.10 13.36 -22.68
CA GLY A 29 23.68 13.62 -22.41
C GLY A 29 23.39 13.98 -20.95
N LEU A 30 24.39 14.50 -20.22
CA LEU A 30 24.29 14.91 -18.80
C LEU A 30 23.51 16.22 -18.61
N HIS A 31 22.35 16.34 -19.26
CA HIS A 31 21.23 17.09 -18.73
C HIS A 31 20.77 16.41 -17.43
N GLN A 32 21.43 16.74 -16.31
CA GLN A 32 20.77 16.63 -15.02
C GLN A 32 19.56 17.55 -15.05
N LEU A 33 18.37 16.96 -15.18
CA LEU A 33 17.10 17.65 -15.03
C LEU A 33 17.05 18.26 -13.63
N GLN A 34 17.34 19.56 -13.52
CA GLN A 34 17.34 20.27 -12.25
C GLN A 34 15.89 20.42 -11.78
N LEU A 35 15.47 19.53 -10.89
CA LEU A 35 14.11 19.42 -10.40
C LEU A 35 13.85 20.47 -9.33
N ASN A 36 13.46 21.65 -9.81
CA ASN A 36 12.96 22.75 -9.00
C ASN A 36 11.47 22.54 -8.72
N SER A 37 11.07 22.56 -7.46
CA SER A 37 9.65 22.47 -7.08
C SER A 37 9.36 23.23 -5.80
N ASN A 38 8.16 23.82 -5.71
CA ASN A 38 7.64 24.40 -4.48
C ASN A 38 6.47 23.54 -4.01
N THR A 39 6.50 23.10 -2.75
CA THR A 39 5.43 22.28 -2.16
C THR A 39 4.67 23.08 -1.12
N PHE A 40 3.37 23.24 -1.35
CA PHE A 40 2.43 23.79 -0.37
C PHE A 40 1.83 22.62 0.42
N ARG A 41 1.84 22.71 1.76
CA ARG A 41 1.36 21.63 2.63
C ARG A 41 0.55 22.22 3.79
N CYS A 42 -0.56 21.57 4.09
CA CYS A 42 -1.34 21.78 5.30
C CYS A 42 -1.14 20.57 6.21
N VAL A 43 -0.75 20.77 7.47
CA VAL A 43 -0.65 19.72 8.49
C VAL A 43 -1.69 20.01 9.56
N PHE A 44 -2.55 19.04 9.86
CA PHE A 44 -3.73 19.22 10.70
C PHE A 44 -4.19 17.90 11.31
N ASN A 45 -4.94 17.99 12.40
CA ASN A 45 -5.60 16.90 13.12
C ASN A 45 -7.07 17.23 13.49
N SER A 46 -7.52 18.45 13.17
CA SER A 46 -8.86 18.97 13.44
C SER A 46 -9.24 20.00 12.35
N THR A 47 -10.44 20.58 12.44
CA THR A 47 -10.85 21.76 11.67
C THR A 47 -10.49 23.08 12.35
N ASP A 48 -9.93 23.08 13.56
CA ASP A 48 -9.60 24.31 14.28
C ASP A 48 -8.46 25.06 13.57
N PRO A 49 -8.64 26.34 13.18
CA PRO A 49 -7.59 27.12 12.53
C PRO A 49 -6.30 27.23 13.35
N ASN A 50 -6.29 27.02 14.67
CA ASN A 50 -5.09 27.06 15.51
C ASN A 50 -4.20 25.82 15.32
N ASP A 51 -4.80 24.63 15.25
CA ASP A 51 -4.09 23.36 15.04
C ASP A 51 -3.43 23.31 13.65
N ILE A 52 -4.14 23.83 12.65
CA ILE A 52 -3.78 23.84 11.23
C ILE A 52 -2.47 24.60 10.99
N GLN A 53 -1.49 23.94 10.39
CA GLN A 53 -0.17 24.48 10.07
C GLN A 53 0.02 24.55 8.56
N TYR A 54 0.21 25.77 8.03
CA TYR A 54 0.49 26.02 6.62
C TYR A 54 2.00 26.12 6.40
N ILE A 55 2.51 25.33 5.46
CA ILE A 55 3.93 25.19 5.16
C ILE A 55 4.16 25.39 3.66
N ILE A 56 5.19 26.17 3.30
CA ILE A 56 5.66 26.30 1.93
C ILE A 56 7.15 25.97 1.91
N SER A 57 7.54 24.93 1.17
CA SER A 57 8.95 24.52 1.03
C SER A 57 9.41 24.63 -0.42
N GLY A 58 10.59 25.23 -0.62
CA GLY A 58 11.27 25.27 -1.93
C GLY A 58 12.36 24.21 -2.01
N TRP A 59 12.33 23.40 -3.07
CA TRP A 59 13.21 22.24 -3.27
C TRP A 59 13.99 22.33 -4.58
N PHE A 60 15.25 21.88 -4.56
CA PHE A 60 16.14 21.73 -5.71
C PHE A 60 16.78 20.34 -5.64
N ASN A 61 16.56 19.47 -6.63
CA ASN A 61 17.14 18.12 -6.68
C ASN A 61 16.95 17.31 -5.38
N LYS A 62 15.74 17.35 -4.80
CA LYS A 62 15.35 16.74 -3.49
C LYS A 62 15.99 17.37 -2.24
N LEU A 63 16.85 18.38 -2.37
CA LEU A 63 17.34 19.17 -1.24
C LEU A 63 16.36 20.32 -0.95
N GLU A 64 15.91 20.44 0.30
CA GLU A 64 15.11 21.58 0.75
C GLU A 64 16.01 22.81 0.91
N LEU A 65 15.70 23.90 0.22
CA LEU A 65 16.45 25.14 0.30
C LEU A 65 15.94 26.02 1.44
N PHE A 66 14.63 26.24 1.48
CA PHE A 66 13.97 27.10 2.46
C PHE A 66 12.53 26.63 2.72
N ARG A 67 12.00 27.02 3.88
CA ARG A 67 10.63 26.75 4.32
C ARG A 67 10.00 27.94 5.01
N PHE A 68 8.79 28.33 4.64
CA PHE A 68 7.87 29.10 5.49
C PHE A 68 7.05 28.15 6.35
N ASP A 69 6.85 28.52 7.62
CA ASP A 69 6.00 27.80 8.56
C ASP A 69 5.07 28.78 9.28
N SER A 70 3.75 28.60 9.18
CA SER A 70 2.78 29.49 9.82
C SER A 70 2.85 29.49 11.35
N LYS A 71 3.40 28.45 11.99
CA LYS A 71 3.63 28.43 13.46
C LYS A 71 4.85 29.26 13.86
N LEU A 72 5.82 29.47 12.94
CA LEU A 72 6.96 30.38 13.13
C LEU A 72 6.68 31.79 12.57
N GLY A 73 5.68 31.94 11.69
CA GLY A 73 5.30 33.19 11.04
C GLY A 73 6.32 33.75 10.05
N ARG A 74 7.33 32.95 9.66
CA ARG A 74 8.50 33.39 8.87
C ARG A 74 9.15 32.24 8.09
N PHE A 75 10.04 32.60 7.17
CA PHE A 75 10.93 31.68 6.48
C PHE A 75 12.16 31.28 7.30
N VAL A 76 12.64 30.06 7.07
CA VAL A 76 13.90 29.47 7.51
C VAL A 76 14.63 28.93 6.28
N GLY A 77 15.96 29.14 6.19
CA GLY A 77 16.79 28.54 5.15
C GLY A 77 17.60 27.36 5.70
N TYR A 78 17.74 26.30 4.91
CA TYR A 78 18.51 25.09 5.26
C TYR A 78 19.82 24.96 4.44
N THR A 79 20.00 25.78 3.40
CA THR A 79 21.23 25.90 2.62
C THR A 79 21.71 27.36 2.61
N GLU A 80 22.97 27.62 2.27
CA GLU A 80 23.51 29.00 2.22
C GLU A 80 22.70 29.91 1.26
N PHE A 81 22.32 29.38 0.10
CA PHE A 81 21.41 30.06 -0.83
C PHE A 81 20.01 30.25 -0.21
N GLY A 82 19.46 29.20 0.39
CA GLY A 82 18.14 29.25 1.03
C GLY A 82 18.06 30.23 2.21
N VAL A 83 19.15 30.44 2.95
CA VAL A 83 19.24 31.46 4.02
C VAL A 83 19.14 32.86 3.42
N LYS A 84 19.83 33.15 2.32
CA LYS A 84 19.75 34.45 1.61
C LYS A 84 18.33 34.71 1.08
N VAL A 85 17.69 33.69 0.51
CA VAL A 85 16.28 33.76 0.06
C VAL A 85 15.34 33.98 1.25
N ALA A 86 15.49 33.24 2.34
CA ALA A 86 14.67 33.37 3.54
C ALA A 86 14.80 34.75 4.22
N GLN A 87 16.02 35.31 4.28
CA GLN A 87 16.26 36.67 4.77
C GLN A 87 15.53 37.71 3.92
N ASN A 88 15.65 37.65 2.60
CA ASN A 88 14.96 38.56 1.70
C ASN A 88 13.42 38.45 1.79
N ALA A 89 12.90 37.21 1.88
CA ALA A 89 11.47 36.97 2.05
C ALA A 89 10.94 37.48 3.41
N ASN A 90 11.72 37.33 4.48
CA ASN A 90 11.34 37.81 5.83
C ASN A 90 11.33 39.32 5.97
N ASN A 91 12.11 40.05 5.15
CA ASN A 91 12.09 41.51 5.13
C ASN A 91 10.83 42.08 4.42
N ASN A 92 10.08 41.26 3.68
CA ASN A 92 8.84 41.66 3.03
C ASN A 92 7.63 41.36 3.93
N THR A 93 7.29 42.32 4.79
CA THR A 93 6.16 42.22 5.73
C THR A 93 4.82 41.97 5.03
N ALA A 94 4.55 42.65 3.91
CA ALA A 94 3.31 42.48 3.15
C ALA A 94 3.14 41.05 2.63
N TYR A 95 4.23 40.41 2.20
CA TYR A 95 4.21 39.00 1.80
C TYR A 95 3.97 38.07 3.00
N LEU A 96 4.57 38.34 4.16
CA LEU A 96 4.31 37.57 5.39
C LEU A 96 2.84 37.69 5.86
N GLU A 97 2.22 38.86 5.75
CA GLU A 97 0.78 39.02 6.04
C GLU A 97 -0.09 38.25 5.03
N GLN A 98 0.23 38.31 3.73
CA GLN A 98 -0.47 37.52 2.72
C GLN A 98 -0.42 36.02 3.05
N LEU A 99 0.74 35.50 3.47
CA LEU A 99 0.89 34.09 3.85
C LEU A 99 0.07 33.69 5.09
N ARG A 100 -0.24 34.63 5.99
CA ARG A 100 -1.16 34.40 7.11
C ARG A 100 -2.61 34.29 6.64
N HIS A 101 -3.03 35.09 5.65
CA HIS A 101 -4.34 34.93 5.01
C HIS A 101 -4.43 33.66 4.15
N ASP A 102 -3.35 33.28 3.48
CA ASP A 102 -3.29 32.07 2.65
C ASP A 102 -3.45 30.78 3.46
N LYS A 103 -3.06 30.76 4.74
CA LYS A 103 -3.42 29.65 5.66
C LYS A 103 -4.94 29.41 5.71
N TYR A 104 -5.76 30.45 5.79
CA TYR A 104 -7.23 30.31 5.83
C TYR A 104 -7.78 29.94 4.45
N ARG A 105 -7.32 30.62 3.40
CA ARG A 105 -7.77 30.43 2.02
C ARG A 105 -7.39 29.07 1.42
N VAL A 106 -6.23 28.55 1.77
CA VAL A 106 -5.67 27.31 1.22
C VAL A 106 -5.89 26.13 2.16
N CYS A 107 -5.60 26.26 3.46
CA CYS A 107 -5.75 25.13 4.39
C CYS A 107 -7.16 25.02 4.95
N VAL A 108 -7.61 25.99 5.76
CA VAL A 108 -8.88 25.87 6.53
C VAL A 108 -10.05 25.52 5.61
N TYR A 109 -10.29 26.31 4.55
CA TYR A 109 -11.36 26.06 3.59
C TYR A 109 -11.34 24.65 2.96
N ASN A 110 -10.17 24.16 2.54
CA ASN A 110 -10.08 22.83 1.93
C ASN A 110 -10.16 21.70 2.97
N ILE A 111 -9.67 21.91 4.19
CA ILE A 111 -9.76 20.94 5.29
C ILE A 111 -11.23 20.76 5.71
N ASP A 112 -11.98 21.85 5.87
CA ASP A 112 -13.43 21.78 6.15
C ASP A 112 -14.18 21.03 5.05
N PHE A 113 -13.86 21.30 3.78
CA PHE A 113 -14.41 20.57 2.64
C PHE A 113 -14.02 19.07 2.66
N TRP A 114 -12.75 18.74 2.95
CA TRP A 114 -12.28 17.35 3.03
C TRP A 114 -12.92 16.59 4.19
N TYR A 115 -13.14 17.21 5.36
CA TYR A 115 -13.89 16.57 6.44
C TYR A 115 -15.33 16.27 6.03
N ASN A 116 -16.01 17.19 5.35
CA ASN A 116 -17.39 16.97 4.90
C ASN A 116 -17.50 15.90 3.80
N CYS A 117 -16.55 15.84 2.86
CA CYS A 117 -16.65 15.01 1.66
C CYS A 117 -15.86 13.69 1.69
N ILE A 118 -14.75 13.60 2.43
CA ILE A 118 -13.77 12.50 2.34
C ILE A 118 -13.42 11.91 3.70
N LEU A 119 -12.87 12.71 4.63
CA LEU A 119 -12.25 12.20 5.88
C LEU A 119 -13.27 11.66 6.90
N SER A 120 -14.55 12.02 6.77
CA SER A 120 -15.66 11.46 7.55
C SER A 120 -16.37 10.28 6.86
N LYS A 121 -15.85 9.81 5.72
CA LYS A 121 -16.43 8.70 4.96
C LYS A 121 -15.66 7.43 5.23
N SER A 122 -16.35 6.31 5.17
CA SER A 122 -15.76 4.98 5.23
C SER A 122 -16.50 4.04 4.28
N VAL A 123 -15.80 2.99 3.85
CA VAL A 123 -16.33 1.95 2.95
C VAL A 123 -16.09 0.59 3.61
N GLU A 124 -17.10 -0.27 3.59
CA GLU A 124 -17.05 -1.58 4.23
C GLU A 124 -16.15 -2.56 3.46
N PRO A 125 -15.19 -3.23 4.14
CA PRO A 125 -14.42 -4.30 3.51
C PRO A 125 -15.32 -5.45 3.10
N TYR A 126 -14.95 -6.12 2.00
CA TYR A 126 -15.30 -7.53 1.79
C TYR A 126 -14.02 -8.37 1.83
N GLY A 127 -14.14 -9.65 2.21
CA GLY A 127 -12.98 -10.53 2.28
C GLY A 127 -13.28 -11.97 1.93
N VAL A 128 -12.22 -12.70 1.57
CA VAL A 128 -12.27 -14.09 1.09
C VAL A 128 -11.08 -14.85 1.62
N ILE A 129 -11.31 -16.02 2.23
CA ILE A 129 -10.27 -17.01 2.51
C ILE A 129 -10.10 -17.93 1.31
N HIS A 130 -8.85 -18.15 0.89
CA HIS A 130 -8.48 -19.14 -0.10
C HIS A 130 -7.20 -19.89 0.29
N THR A 131 -6.95 -21.04 -0.33
CA THR A 131 -5.73 -21.84 -0.12
C THR A 131 -4.74 -21.63 -1.26
N THR A 132 -3.48 -21.31 -0.98
CA THR A 132 -2.42 -21.38 -2.01
C THR A 132 -1.73 -22.75 -1.97
N PRO A 133 -1.35 -23.31 -3.14
CA PRO A 133 -0.69 -24.61 -3.20
C PRO A 133 0.80 -24.48 -2.84
N SER A 134 1.14 -24.73 -1.57
CA SER A 134 2.52 -25.09 -1.21
C SER A 134 2.87 -26.48 -1.76
N GLY A 135 4.15 -26.74 -1.99
CA GLY A 135 4.65 -27.97 -2.64
C GLY A 135 4.62 -29.24 -1.78
N GLY A 136 3.71 -29.35 -0.81
CA GLY A 136 3.70 -30.42 0.18
C GLY A 136 2.36 -30.58 0.93
N SER A 137 2.42 -31.09 2.16
CA SER A 137 1.23 -31.33 3.00
C SER A 137 0.66 -30.06 3.64
N GLU A 138 1.51 -29.06 3.84
CA GLU A 138 1.20 -27.76 4.44
C GLU A 138 0.26 -26.94 3.56
N ARG A 139 -0.68 -26.22 4.18
CA ARG A 139 -1.60 -25.31 3.47
C ARG A 139 -1.40 -23.92 4.01
N VAL A 140 -1.00 -22.99 3.14
CA VAL A 140 -1.08 -21.58 3.46
C VAL A 140 -2.52 -21.13 3.18
N LEU A 141 -3.23 -20.77 4.24
CA LEU A 141 -4.51 -20.08 4.14
C LEU A 141 -4.22 -18.60 3.92
N VAL A 142 -4.92 -17.97 2.98
CA VAL A 142 -4.77 -16.55 2.64
C VAL A 142 -6.13 -15.90 2.84
N CYS A 143 -6.24 -15.05 3.86
CA CYS A 143 -7.36 -14.14 4.03
C CYS A 143 -7.01 -12.85 3.27
N SER A 144 -7.78 -12.54 2.23
CA SER A 144 -7.66 -11.29 1.47
C SER A 144 -8.86 -10.42 1.76
N VAL A 145 -8.60 -9.15 2.06
CA VAL A 145 -9.60 -8.13 2.39
C VAL A 145 -9.43 -6.98 1.41
N TYR A 146 -10.53 -6.46 0.86
CA TYR A 146 -10.55 -5.55 -0.28
C TYR A 146 -11.59 -4.43 -0.10
N GLY A 147 -11.42 -3.34 -0.85
CA GLY A 147 -12.48 -2.34 -1.07
C GLY A 147 -12.76 -1.42 0.11
N PHE A 148 -11.94 -1.42 1.16
CA PHE A 148 -12.17 -0.63 2.37
C PHE A 148 -11.51 0.75 2.33
N TYR A 149 -12.05 1.67 3.12
CA TYR A 149 -11.48 3.01 3.36
C TYR A 149 -11.95 3.49 4.74
N PRO A 150 -11.12 4.10 5.60
CA PRO A 150 -9.71 4.48 5.42
C PRO A 150 -8.73 3.29 5.44
N LYS A 151 -7.42 3.56 5.46
CA LYS A 151 -6.35 2.53 5.44
C LYS A 151 -6.33 1.65 6.70
N ASP A 152 -6.73 2.19 7.83
CA ASP A 152 -6.51 1.59 9.14
C ASP A 152 -7.53 0.48 9.42
N ILE A 153 -7.04 -0.77 9.39
CA ILE A 153 -7.82 -2.00 9.50
C ILE A 153 -7.07 -2.99 10.41
N THR A 154 -7.81 -3.82 11.16
CA THR A 154 -7.25 -4.93 11.92
C THR A 154 -7.78 -6.24 11.34
N VAL A 155 -6.86 -7.18 11.05
CA VAL A 155 -7.20 -8.52 10.56
C VAL A 155 -6.46 -9.54 11.42
N THR A 156 -7.19 -10.51 11.96
CA THR A 156 -6.64 -11.55 12.84
C THR A 156 -7.12 -12.93 12.42
N TRP A 157 -6.33 -13.94 12.73
CA TRP A 157 -6.74 -15.34 12.60
C TRP A 157 -7.17 -15.88 13.96
N THR A 158 -8.19 -16.74 13.97
CA THR A 158 -8.67 -17.44 15.17
C THR A 158 -8.85 -18.93 14.89
N ASN A 159 -8.61 -19.78 15.89
CA ASN A 159 -9.14 -21.14 15.96
C ASN A 159 -10.12 -21.20 17.13
N ASN A 160 -11.37 -21.59 16.91
CA ASN A 160 -12.39 -21.70 17.98
C ASN A 160 -12.53 -20.42 18.82
N ASN A 161 -12.47 -19.26 18.18
CA ASN A 161 -12.45 -17.91 18.77
C ASN A 161 -11.18 -17.56 19.58
N GLN A 162 -10.18 -18.45 19.67
CA GLN A 162 -8.87 -18.14 20.25
C GLN A 162 -7.91 -17.61 19.18
N GLN A 163 -7.27 -16.46 19.43
CA GLN A 163 -6.37 -15.82 18.48
C GLN A 163 -5.14 -16.68 18.14
N ILE A 164 -4.82 -16.78 16.86
CA ILE A 164 -3.60 -17.41 16.34
C ILE A 164 -2.59 -16.32 16.01
N THR A 165 -1.33 -16.53 16.43
CA THR A 165 -0.19 -15.66 16.10
C THR A 165 0.97 -16.45 15.49
N THR A 166 1.16 -17.71 15.89
CA THR A 166 2.13 -18.64 15.28
C THR A 166 1.78 -18.94 13.83
N GLY A 167 2.75 -18.86 12.92
CA GLY A 167 2.54 -19.11 11.48
C GLY A 167 1.76 -18.02 10.74
N VAL A 168 1.45 -16.89 11.38
CA VAL A 168 0.76 -15.76 10.75
C VAL A 168 1.76 -14.79 10.14
N ILE A 169 1.54 -14.41 8.87
CA ILE A 169 2.34 -13.42 8.14
C ILE A 169 1.39 -12.38 7.54
N ASN A 170 1.50 -11.13 7.97
CA ASN A 170 0.66 -10.03 7.48
C ASN A 170 1.40 -9.22 6.40
N SER A 171 0.73 -8.90 5.28
CA SER A 171 1.25 -7.91 4.33
C SER A 171 1.10 -6.49 4.87
N GLU A 172 1.74 -5.52 4.20
CA GLU A 172 1.30 -4.12 4.33
C GLU A 172 -0.05 -3.92 3.62
N THR A 173 -0.85 -2.97 4.10
CA THR A 173 -2.07 -2.51 3.42
C THR A 173 -1.71 -1.70 2.17
N MET A 174 -2.16 -2.16 1.00
CA MET A 174 -1.87 -1.58 -0.31
C MET A 174 -3.03 -0.69 -0.81
N PRO A 175 -2.77 0.45 -1.46
CA PRO A 175 -3.81 1.30 -2.05
C PRO A 175 -4.26 0.80 -3.42
N ASP A 176 -5.57 0.86 -3.67
CA ASP A 176 -6.17 0.60 -4.97
C ASP A 176 -6.27 1.88 -5.83
N ARG A 177 -6.73 1.74 -7.07
CA ARG A 177 -6.80 2.85 -8.04
C ARG A 177 -8.03 3.75 -7.83
N ASP A 178 -9.03 3.25 -7.10
CA ASP A 178 -10.35 3.81 -6.84
C ASP A 178 -10.52 4.32 -5.40
N TRP A 179 -9.40 4.68 -4.75
CA TRP A 179 -9.29 5.23 -3.39
C TRP A 179 -9.56 4.26 -2.23
N THR A 180 -9.86 3.00 -2.51
CA THR A 180 -9.91 1.94 -1.49
C THR A 180 -8.53 1.37 -1.19
N TYR A 181 -8.50 0.41 -0.27
CA TYR A 181 -7.33 -0.37 0.11
C TYR A 181 -7.62 -1.88 0.08
N GLN A 182 -6.54 -2.66 -0.04
CA GLN A 182 -6.54 -4.11 0.12
C GLN A 182 -5.42 -4.58 1.07
N LEU A 183 -5.62 -5.72 1.71
CA LEU A 183 -4.69 -6.35 2.66
C LEU A 183 -4.75 -7.87 2.52
N HIS A 184 -3.60 -8.55 2.66
CA HIS A 184 -3.52 -10.01 2.67
C HIS A 184 -2.81 -10.49 3.93
N THR A 185 -3.42 -11.44 4.64
CA THR A 185 -2.79 -12.12 5.78
C THR A 185 -2.73 -13.61 5.48
N HIS A 186 -1.56 -14.21 5.70
CA HIS A 186 -1.30 -15.62 5.47
C HIS A 186 -1.23 -16.36 6.81
N LEU A 187 -1.69 -17.62 6.83
CA LEU A 187 -1.56 -18.53 7.96
C LEU A 187 -1.01 -19.87 7.45
N GLU A 188 0.17 -20.25 7.92
CA GLU A 188 0.78 -21.57 7.69
C GLU A 188 0.05 -22.63 8.54
N TYR A 189 -1.00 -23.24 7.99
CA TYR A 189 -1.82 -24.22 8.67
C TYR A 189 -1.44 -25.65 8.25
N SER A 190 -0.85 -26.39 9.20
CA SER A 190 -0.53 -27.81 9.08
C SER A 190 -1.38 -28.62 10.07
N PRO A 191 -2.50 -29.22 9.64
CA PRO A 191 -3.38 -29.97 10.53
C PRO A 191 -2.69 -31.23 11.04
N ILE A 192 -2.40 -31.27 12.34
CA ILE A 192 -1.57 -32.30 13.00
C ILE A 192 -2.21 -33.69 12.86
N SER A 193 -3.54 -33.77 12.86
CA SER A 193 -4.28 -35.01 12.64
C SER A 193 -5.48 -34.84 11.71
N TYR A 194 -6.08 -35.97 11.31
CA TYR A 194 -7.40 -35.98 10.66
C TYR A 194 -8.53 -35.63 11.66
N PHE A 195 -8.28 -35.78 12.97
CA PHE A 195 -9.28 -35.57 14.02
C PHE A 195 -9.45 -34.09 14.39
N ASP A 196 -8.36 -33.31 14.40
CA ASP A 196 -8.40 -31.84 14.64
C ASP A 196 -9.35 -31.14 13.66
N ARG A 197 -9.39 -31.61 12.40
CA ARG A 197 -10.30 -31.11 11.35
C ARG A 197 -11.79 -31.26 11.65
N SER A 198 -12.16 -31.98 12.71
CA SER A 198 -13.55 -32.11 13.18
C SER A 198 -13.91 -31.14 14.31
N GLY A 199 -12.92 -30.41 14.85
CA GLY A 199 -13.08 -29.43 15.93
C GLY A 199 -12.37 -28.09 15.70
N ASP A 200 -11.55 -27.93 14.66
CA ASP A 200 -10.91 -26.65 14.30
C ASP A 200 -11.87 -25.72 13.53
N GLN A 201 -12.46 -24.73 14.19
CA GLN A 201 -13.08 -23.58 13.51
C GLN A 201 -12.00 -22.51 13.24
N ILE A 202 -11.29 -22.64 12.11
CA ILE A 202 -10.36 -21.62 11.63
C ILE A 202 -11.14 -20.49 10.95
N SER A 203 -10.97 -19.26 11.45
CA SER A 203 -11.64 -18.07 10.91
C SER A 203 -10.66 -16.90 10.77
N CYS A 204 -10.95 -16.01 9.83
CA CYS A 204 -10.32 -14.70 9.69
C CYS A 204 -11.32 -13.63 10.17
N VAL A 205 -10.93 -12.84 11.16
CA VAL A 205 -11.77 -11.79 11.77
C VAL A 205 -11.23 -10.42 11.33
N VAL A 206 -12.12 -9.59 10.79
CA VAL A 206 -11.82 -8.28 10.20
C VAL A 206 -12.55 -7.18 10.96
N GLU A 207 -11.79 -6.25 11.54
CA GLU A 207 -12.29 -5.07 12.26
C GLU A 207 -11.88 -3.80 11.51
N HIS A 208 -12.86 -2.94 11.23
CA HIS A 208 -12.67 -1.70 10.46
C HIS A 208 -13.70 -0.65 10.88
N ILE A 209 -13.35 0.64 10.83
CA ILE A 209 -14.18 1.74 11.38
C ILE A 209 -15.54 1.94 10.67
N SER A 210 -15.73 1.38 9.48
CA SER A 210 -17.06 1.35 8.82
C SER A 210 -18.03 0.34 9.47
N LEU A 211 -17.50 -0.71 10.08
CA LEU A 211 -18.26 -1.86 10.55
C LEU A 211 -18.82 -1.61 11.95
N LYS A 212 -20.06 -2.06 12.17
CA LYS A 212 -20.68 -2.07 13.52
C LYS A 212 -20.27 -3.32 14.32
N GLU A 213 -20.01 -4.41 13.62
CA GLU A 213 -19.64 -5.71 14.15
C GLU A 213 -18.54 -6.30 13.24
N PRO A 214 -17.53 -7.03 13.77
CA PRO A 214 -16.46 -7.58 12.94
C PRO A 214 -16.97 -8.58 11.90
N ILE A 215 -16.39 -8.57 10.69
CA ILE A 215 -16.66 -9.61 9.70
C ILE A 215 -15.85 -10.85 10.10
N VAL A 216 -16.54 -11.98 10.31
CA VAL A 216 -15.93 -13.30 10.53
C VAL A 216 -16.06 -14.11 9.25
N LEU A 217 -14.93 -14.58 8.72
CA LEU A 217 -14.84 -15.43 7.55
C LEU A 217 -14.36 -16.81 7.98
N ASP A 218 -15.19 -17.85 7.89
CA ASP A 218 -14.80 -19.21 8.23
C ASP A 218 -14.10 -19.92 7.06
N TYR A 219 -13.02 -20.65 7.36
CA TYR A 219 -12.34 -21.52 6.38
C TYR A 219 -13.08 -22.85 6.24
N VAL A 220 -13.70 -23.08 5.08
CA VAL A 220 -14.33 -24.36 4.75
C VAL A 220 -13.43 -25.18 3.82
N ALA A 221 -12.94 -26.31 4.30
CA ALA A 221 -12.19 -27.27 3.49
C ALA A 221 -13.13 -27.98 2.48
N ILE A 222 -13.11 -27.56 1.21
CA ILE A 222 -13.96 -28.12 0.15
C ILE A 222 -13.50 -29.54 -0.21
N GLY A 223 -14.00 -30.53 0.54
CA GLY A 223 -13.66 -31.94 0.39
C GLY A 223 -14.80 -32.80 -0.18
N ALA A 224 -14.50 -33.57 -1.22
CA ALA A 224 -15.20 -34.79 -1.68
C ALA A 224 -16.72 -34.74 -1.98
N SER A 225 -17.44 -33.63 -1.80
CA SER A 225 -18.89 -33.52 -2.03
C SER A 225 -19.32 -33.93 -3.46
N GLY A 226 -18.52 -33.58 -4.47
CA GLY A 226 -18.72 -34.01 -5.86
C GLY A 226 -18.60 -35.52 -6.09
N LEU A 227 -17.76 -36.23 -5.30
CA LEU A 227 -17.63 -37.69 -5.38
C LEU A 227 -18.88 -38.39 -4.84
N VAL A 228 -19.50 -37.86 -3.78
CA VAL A 228 -20.75 -38.40 -3.23
C VAL A 228 -21.88 -38.28 -4.25
N LEU A 229 -22.05 -37.11 -4.88
CA LEU A 229 -23.03 -36.91 -5.95
C LEU A 229 -22.77 -37.82 -7.15
N GLY A 230 -21.51 -37.94 -7.59
CA GLY A 230 -21.12 -38.84 -8.69
C GLY A 230 -21.41 -40.31 -8.40
N LEU A 231 -21.17 -40.78 -7.16
CA LEU A 231 -21.48 -42.15 -6.74
C LEU A 231 -22.99 -42.41 -6.67
N VAL A 232 -23.78 -41.47 -6.12
CA VAL A 232 -25.25 -41.58 -6.05
C VAL A 232 -25.87 -41.67 -7.45
N LEU A 233 -25.46 -40.79 -8.38
CA LEU A 233 -25.92 -40.81 -9.77
C LEU A 233 -25.52 -42.10 -10.49
N SER A 234 -24.29 -42.58 -10.27
CA SER A 234 -23.81 -43.85 -10.85
C SER A 234 -24.59 -45.06 -10.34
N LEU A 235 -24.90 -45.09 -9.03
CA LEU A 235 -25.66 -46.18 -8.41
C LEU A 235 -27.12 -46.19 -8.90
N ALA A 236 -27.76 -45.02 -8.98
CA ALA A 236 -29.10 -44.86 -9.54
C ALA A 236 -29.16 -45.30 -11.02
N GLY A 237 -28.19 -44.88 -11.83
CA GLY A 237 -28.06 -45.31 -13.23
C GLY A 237 -27.89 -46.83 -13.39
N PHE A 238 -27.07 -47.46 -12.53
CA PHE A 238 -26.88 -48.91 -12.53
C PHE A 238 -28.14 -49.69 -12.11
N ILE A 239 -28.88 -49.20 -11.11
CA ILE A 239 -30.16 -49.78 -10.67
C ILE A 239 -31.19 -49.69 -11.81
N TYR A 240 -31.34 -48.51 -12.43
CA TYR A 240 -32.22 -48.31 -13.59
C TYR A 240 -31.85 -49.23 -14.76
N TYR A 241 -30.56 -49.33 -15.11
CA TYR A 241 -30.07 -50.23 -16.15
C TYR A 241 -30.43 -51.68 -15.85
N ARG A 242 -30.16 -52.19 -14.64
CA ARG A 242 -30.54 -53.56 -14.25
C ARG A 242 -32.05 -53.80 -14.30
N HIS A 243 -32.87 -52.80 -13.95
CA HIS A 243 -34.33 -52.91 -14.04
C HIS A 243 -34.79 -53.04 -15.50
N LYS A 244 -34.27 -52.21 -16.40
CA LYS A 244 -34.58 -52.27 -17.84
C LYS A 244 -34.13 -53.60 -18.48
N SER A 245 -32.90 -54.04 -18.20
CA SER A 245 -32.35 -55.31 -18.71
C SER A 245 -33.15 -56.54 -18.27
N ARG A 246 -33.78 -56.50 -17.08
CA ARG A 246 -34.67 -57.58 -16.61
C ARG A 246 -35.98 -57.62 -17.37
N GLY A 247 -36.65 -56.48 -17.58
CA GLY A 247 -37.88 -56.41 -18.38
C GLY A 247 -37.65 -56.77 -19.85
N GLN A 248 -36.46 -56.53 -20.39
CA GLN A 248 -36.13 -56.91 -21.77
C GLN A 248 -35.97 -58.43 -21.93
N ARG A 249 -35.48 -59.16 -20.90
CA ARG A 249 -35.38 -60.63 -20.93
C ARG A 249 -36.72 -61.35 -20.92
N SER A 250 -37.78 -60.79 -20.34
CA SER A 250 -39.12 -61.39 -20.38
C SER A 250 -39.83 -61.23 -21.74
N HIS A 251 -39.25 -60.48 -22.68
CA HIS A 251 -39.83 -60.22 -24.00
C HIS A 251 -39.12 -60.95 -25.15
N THR A 252 -38.19 -61.87 -24.85
CA THR A 252 -37.44 -62.67 -25.84
C THR A 252 -37.54 -64.18 -25.55
N GLN A 253 -38.72 -64.63 -25.11
CA GLN A 253 -39.13 -66.05 -25.15
C GLN A 253 -40.61 -66.15 -25.56
N ILE A 254 -40.81 -66.09 -26.88
CA ILE A 254 -42.00 -66.57 -27.63
C ILE A 254 -41.42 -67.25 -28.87
#